data_AF-A0A7G8GTH1-F1
#
_entry.id   AF-A0A7G8GTH1-F1
#
_cell.length_a   1.000
_cell.length_b   1.000
_cell.length_c   1.000
_cell.angle_alpha   90.00
_cell.angle_beta   90.00
_cell.angle_gamma   90.00
#
_symmetry.space_group_name_H-M   'P 1'
#
loop_
_entity.id
_entity.type
_entity.pdbx_description
1 polymer ?
#
loop_
_entity_poly.entity_id
_entity_poly.type
_entity_poly.pdbx_seq_one_letter_code
_entity_poly.pdbx_strand_id
1 'polypeptide(L)' 'MIGLTRLYCDQGERFLLIDVASEEDSKRAEELLNNRWEIKEDIPV' A
#
# COMPACT_ATOMS: atom_id res chain seq x y z
N MET A 1 7.62 12.32 -14.22
CA MET A 1 6.20 12.09 -13.88
C MET A 1 6.23 11.20 -12.66
N ILE A 2 5.72 11.65 -11.52
CA ILE A 2 5.62 10.82 -10.32
C ILE A 2 4.38 9.95 -10.53
N GLY A 3 4.58 8.66 -10.74
CA GLY A 3 3.49 7.69 -10.80
C GLY A 3 2.88 7.51 -9.40
N LEU A 4 1.60 7.17 -9.33
CA LEU A 4 0.97 6.77 -8.09
C LEU A 4 0.69 5.27 -8.15
N THR A 5 0.90 4.59 -7.04
CA THR A 5 0.49 3.20 -6.84
C THR A 5 -0.55 3.21 -5.74
N ARG A 6 -1.72 2.61 -5.99
CA ARG A 6 -2.74 2.40 -4.98
C ARG A 6 -2.54 1.03 -4.34
N LEU A 7 -2.44 1.00 -3.01
CA LEU A 7 -2.31 -0.23 -2.24
C LEU A 7 -3.64 -0.55 -1.56
N TYR A 8 -4.11 -1.78 -1.76
CA TYR A 8 -5.20 -2.35 -0.98
C TYR A 8 -4.61 -3.20 0.16
N CYS A 9 -4.95 -2.82 1.38
CA CYS A 9 -4.46 -3.47 2.59
C CYS A 9 -5.60 -4.03 3.42
N ASP A 10 -5.40 -5.25 3.92
CA ASP A 10 -6.34 -5.95 4.77
C ASP A 10 -5.70 -6.29 6.13
N GLN A 11 -6.49 -6.19 7.20
CA GLN A 11 -6.14 -6.61 8.55
C GLN A 11 -7.34 -7.34 9.18
N GLY A 12 -7.87 -8.33 8.47
CA GLY A 12 -8.98 -9.19 8.91
C GLY A 12 -10.32 -8.47 8.90
N GLU A 13 -10.61 -7.66 9.92
CA GLU A 13 -11.86 -6.89 10.04
C GLU A 13 -11.72 -5.44 9.58
N ARG A 14 -10.51 -5.02 9.20
CA ARG A 14 -10.21 -3.65 8.76
C ARG A 14 -9.62 -3.68 7.37
N PHE A 15 -10.00 -2.71 6.56
CA PHE A 15 -9.41 -2.46 5.26
C PHE A 15 -8.85 -1.03 5.20
N LEU A 16 -7.81 -0.85 4.40
CA LEU A 16 -7.19 0.42 4.13
C LEU A 16 -6.86 0.52 2.64
N LEU A 17 -7.18 1.68 2.06
CA LEU A 17 -6.84 2.01 0.69
C LEU A 17 -5.99 3.27 0.71
N ILE A 18 -4.75 3.20 0.23
CA ILE A 18 -3.85 4.35 0.18
C ILE A 18 -3.24 4.53 -1.21
N ASP A 19 -3.04 5.78 -1.59
CA ASP A 19 -2.24 6.15 -2.75
C ASP A 19 -0.85 6.53 -2.27
N VAL A 20 0.17 5.88 -2.85
CA VAL A 20 1.58 6.13 -2.55
C VAL A 20 2.29 6.55 -3.84
N ALA A 21 3.28 7.42 -3.74
CA ALA A 21 4.15 7.69 -4.87
C ALA A 21 4.88 6.39 -5.24
N SER A 22 4.91 6.02 -6.52
CA SER A 22 5.50 4.75 -6.97
C SER A 22 6.99 4.63 -6.63
N GLU A 23 7.68 5.76 -6.43
CA GLU A 23 9.07 5.81 -5.96
C GLU A 23 9.23 5.52 -4.45
N GLU A 24 8.17 5.66 -3.66
CA GLU A 24 8.14 5.41 -2.21
C GLU A 24 7.34 4.16 -1.81
N ASP A 25 6.75 3.46 -2.79
CA ASP A 25 5.99 2.21 -2.66
C ASP A 25 6.63 1.26 -1.65
N SER A 26 7.87 0.84 -1.92
CA SER A 26 8.54 -0.21 -1.15
C SER A 26 8.71 0.15 0.33
N LYS A 27 9.00 1.42 0.63
CA LYS A 27 9.10 1.91 2.00
C LYS A 27 7.74 1.93 2.70
N ARG A 28 6.69 2.36 1.98
CA ARG A 28 5.34 2.39 2.55
C ARG A 28 4.75 1.00 2.74
N ALA A 29 5.04 0.08 1.83
CA ALA A 29 4.70 -1.32 1.95
C ALA A 29 5.35 -1.96 3.19
N GLU A 30 6.63 -1.68 3.45
CA GLU A 30 7.33 -2.17 4.64
C GLU A 30 6.72 -1.62 5.94
N GLU A 31 6.37 -0.33 5.98
CA GLU A 31 5.66 0.25 7.13
C GLU A 31 4.29 -0.41 7.36
N LEU A 32 3.54 -0.69 6.31
CA LEU A 32 2.24 -1.38 6.39
C LEU A 32 2.40 -2.81 6.92
N LEU A 33 3.37 -3.56 6.40
CA LEU A 33 3.70 -4.92 6.87
C LEU A 33 4.10 -4.92 8.36
N ASN A 34 4.92 -3.96 8.80
CA ASN A 34 5.29 -3.79 10.20
C ASN A 34 4.08 -3.48 11.11
N ASN A 35 3.06 -2.83 10.58
CA ASN A 35 1.79 -2.57 11.25
C ASN A 35 0.79 -3.73 11.12
N ARG A 36 1.23 -4.90 10.64
CA ARG A 36 0.42 -6.11 10.40
C ARG A 36 -0.71 -5.89 9.39
N TRP A 37 -0.49 -5.03 8.41
CA TRP A 37 -1.34 -4.95 7.23
C TRP A 37 -0.83 -5.91 6.18
N GLU A 38 -1.73 -6.67 5.58
CA GLU A 38 -1.44 -7.52 4.43
C GLU A 38 -1.81 -6.77 3.15
N ILE A 39 -0.84 -6.54 2.26
CA ILE A 39 -1.09 -5.92 0.96
C ILE A 39 -1.66 -7.01 0.04
N LYS A 40 -2.91 -6.85 -0.40
CA LYS A 40 -3.54 -7.82 -1.32
C LYS A 40 -3.36 -7.44 -2.78
N GLU A 41 -3.20 -6.15 -3.07
CA GLU A 41 -3.12 -5.64 -4.44
C GLU A 41 -2.39 -4.30 -4.52
N ASP A 42 -1.62 -4.14 -5.61
CA ASP A 42 -0.90 -2.96 -6.03
C ASP A 42 -1.38 -2.51 -7.42
N ILE A 43 -2.05 -1.36 -7.48
CA ILE A 43 -2.70 -0.88 -8.70
C ILE A 43 -1.99 0.40 -9.17
N PRO A 44 -1.28 0.39 -10.31
CA PRO A 44 -0.71 1.61 -10.88
C PRO A 44 -1.83 2.56 -11.35
N VAL A 45 -1.71 3.84 -10.99
CA VAL A 45 -2.69 4.91 -11.26
C VAL A 45 -2.07 6.01 -12.11
#